data_AF-A0A2M7IKG1-F1
#
_entry.id   AF-A0A2M7IKG1-F1
#
_cell.length_a   1.000
_cell.length_b   1.000
_cell.length_c   1.000
_cell.angle_alpha   90.00
_cell.angle_beta   90.00
_cell.angle_gamma   90.00
#
_symmetry.space_group_name_H-M   'P 1'
#
loop_
_entity.id
_entity.type
_entity.pdbx_description
1 polymer ?
#
loop_
_entity_poly.entity_id
_entity_poly.type
_entity_poly.pdbx_seq_one_letter_code
_entity_poly.pdbx_strand_id
1 'polypeptide(L)'
;MVQKKALSALASENPERATEINLKAAEGRLNRAKAKAEENDIEETENAIKEFEDLSKFGEEISEIAQGLGKDTTTVEQLVGKATSIHLEILAEVYEKVPEQAKPAIEKAMEVSVKGHQEAVKALKEKGTLDEVLEETPMPEKVPAEVKGRIEKKIEEEIEKEEVEVEEEEIEIEKPEIEKPEKPETPKP
;
A
#
# COMPACT_ATOMS: atom_id res chain seq x y z
N MET A 1 -9.46 8.24 -13.80
CA MET A 1 -10.39 8.11 -12.64
C MET A 1 -11.57 7.13 -12.83
N VAL A 2 -12.03 6.80 -14.04
CA VAL A 2 -13.13 5.81 -14.23
C VAL A 2 -12.77 4.40 -13.74
N GLN A 3 -11.50 4.00 -13.88
CA GLN A 3 -11.01 2.68 -13.47
C GLN A 3 -11.04 2.47 -11.94
N LYS A 4 -10.62 3.47 -11.15
CA LYS A 4 -10.62 3.41 -9.68
C LYS A 4 -12.04 3.19 -9.13
N LYS A 5 -13.03 3.97 -9.61
CA LYS A 5 -14.44 3.81 -9.18
C LYS A 5 -15.01 2.42 -9.50
N ALA A 6 -14.72 1.89 -10.69
CA ALA A 6 -15.19 0.57 -11.08
C ALA A 6 -14.56 -0.54 -10.22
N LEU A 7 -13.26 -0.41 -9.92
CA LEU A 7 -12.59 -1.35 -9.03
C LEU A 7 -13.03 -1.23 -7.58
N SER A 8 -13.34 -0.02 -7.07
CA SER A 8 -13.89 0.14 -5.72
C SER A 8 -15.25 -0.54 -5.58
N ALA A 9 -16.13 -0.38 -6.58
CA ALA A 9 -17.41 -1.08 -6.60
C ALA A 9 -17.23 -2.61 -6.68
N LEU A 10 -16.25 -3.07 -7.48
CA LEU A 10 -15.91 -4.49 -7.54
C LEU A 10 -15.31 -4.98 -6.21
N ALA A 11 -14.51 -4.19 -5.51
CA ALA A 11 -13.91 -4.55 -4.23
C ALA A 11 -14.98 -4.84 -3.17
N SER A 12 -16.06 -4.04 -3.15
CA SER A 12 -17.18 -4.27 -2.25
C SER A 12 -17.92 -5.59 -2.52
N GLU A 13 -17.92 -6.08 -3.76
CA GLU A 13 -18.62 -7.31 -4.17
C GLU A 13 -17.70 -8.54 -4.15
N ASN A 14 -16.52 -8.42 -4.75
CA ASN A 14 -15.50 -9.44 -4.93
C ASN A 14 -14.09 -8.80 -4.78
N PRO A 15 -13.58 -8.69 -3.54
CA PRO A 15 -12.31 -8.06 -3.25
C PRO A 15 -11.12 -8.79 -3.89
N GLU A 16 -11.13 -10.12 -3.89
CA GLU A 16 -10.10 -10.94 -4.54
C GLU A 16 -9.93 -10.57 -6.00
N ARG A 17 -11.04 -10.48 -6.74
CA ARG A 17 -11.01 -10.13 -8.16
C ARG A 17 -10.59 -8.68 -8.41
N ALA A 18 -11.00 -7.75 -7.54
CA ALA A 18 -10.55 -6.37 -7.62
C ALA A 18 -9.03 -6.29 -7.43
N THR A 19 -8.50 -6.99 -6.43
CA THR A 19 -7.07 -7.09 -6.14
C THR A 19 -6.30 -7.69 -7.31
N GLU A 20 -6.73 -8.82 -7.86
CA GLU A 20 -6.06 -9.42 -9.03
C GLU A 20 -5.94 -8.45 -10.22
N ILE A 21 -7.01 -7.69 -10.52
CA ILE A 21 -7.01 -6.74 -11.63
C ILE A 21 -6.08 -5.58 -11.32
N ASN A 22 -6.10 -5.08 -10.08
CA ASN A 22 -5.24 -3.99 -9.65
C ASN A 22 -3.76 -4.38 -9.71
N LEU A 23 -3.39 -5.53 -9.15
CA LEU A 23 -2.02 -6.04 -9.15
C LEU A 23 -1.50 -6.28 -10.57
N LYS A 24 -2.31 -6.85 -11.46
CA LYS A 24 -1.94 -7.00 -12.88
C LYS A 24 -1.73 -5.66 -13.58
N ALA A 25 -2.53 -4.65 -13.23
CA ALA A 25 -2.33 -3.30 -13.77
C ALA A 25 -1.03 -2.70 -13.25
N ALA A 26 -0.74 -2.86 -11.95
CA ALA A 26 0.49 -2.37 -11.31
C ALA A 26 1.74 -3.01 -11.94
N GLU A 27 1.76 -4.35 -12.07
CA GLU A 27 2.84 -5.07 -12.73
C GLU A 27 3.02 -4.62 -14.19
N GLY A 28 1.92 -4.36 -14.90
CA GLY A 28 1.95 -3.79 -16.25
C GLY A 28 2.66 -2.42 -16.32
N ARG A 29 2.48 -1.58 -15.31
CA ARG A 29 3.19 -0.29 -15.20
C ARG A 29 4.68 -0.48 -14.90
N LEU A 30 5.04 -1.41 -14.03
CA LEU A 30 6.45 -1.73 -13.78
C LEU A 30 7.15 -2.29 -15.02
N ASN A 31 6.49 -3.17 -15.76
CA ASN A 31 7.02 -3.69 -17.02
C ASN A 31 7.21 -2.58 -18.07
N ARG A 32 6.30 -1.60 -18.12
CA ARG A 32 6.48 -0.39 -18.95
C ARG A 32 7.66 0.44 -18.46
N ALA A 33 7.79 0.68 -17.16
CA ALA A 33 8.92 1.42 -16.58
C ALA A 33 10.25 0.76 -16.94
N LYS A 34 10.34 -0.57 -16.83
CA LYS A 34 11.51 -1.35 -17.23
C LYS A 34 11.85 -1.19 -18.70
N ALA A 35 10.87 -1.34 -19.60
CA ALA A 35 11.09 -1.15 -21.03
C ALA A 35 11.57 0.28 -21.35
N LYS A 36 11.01 1.28 -20.67
CA LYS A 36 11.37 2.70 -20.88
C LYS A 36 12.75 3.06 -20.32
N ALA A 37 13.13 2.46 -19.20
CA ALA A 37 14.48 2.60 -18.66
C ALA A 37 15.52 2.01 -19.63
N GLU A 38 15.23 0.89 -20.28
CA GLU A 38 16.09 0.29 -21.32
C GLU A 38 16.24 1.19 -22.56
N GLU A 39 15.21 1.97 -22.89
CA GLU A 39 15.22 2.97 -23.95
C GLU A 39 15.88 4.31 -23.54
N ASN A 40 16.34 4.44 -22.29
CA ASN A 40 16.79 5.70 -21.66
C ASN A 40 15.71 6.80 -21.66
N ASP A 41 14.44 6.42 -21.72
CA ASP A 41 13.29 7.33 -21.68
C ASP A 41 12.88 7.56 -20.22
N ILE A 42 13.59 8.48 -19.56
CA ILE A 42 13.49 8.68 -18.11
C ILE A 42 12.15 9.28 -17.70
N GLU A 43 11.61 10.21 -18.50
CA GLU A 43 10.31 10.83 -18.24
C GLU A 43 9.21 9.77 -18.24
N GLU A 44 9.18 8.90 -19.25
CA GLU A 44 8.19 7.83 -19.32
C GLU A 44 8.41 6.74 -18.27
N THR A 45 9.65 6.52 -17.84
CA THR A 45 9.97 5.64 -16.72
C THR A 45 9.35 6.18 -15.42
N GLU A 46 9.60 7.45 -15.09
CA GLU A 46 9.06 8.10 -13.89
C GLU A 46 7.53 8.16 -13.92
N ASN A 47 6.94 8.45 -15.07
CA ASN A 47 5.48 8.43 -15.25
C ASN A 47 4.89 7.06 -14.95
N ALA A 48 5.50 5.98 -15.49
CA ALA A 48 5.04 4.62 -15.25
C ALA A 48 5.21 4.20 -13.78
N ILE A 49 6.29 4.64 -13.12
CA ILE A 49 6.53 4.39 -11.70
C ILE A 49 5.49 5.10 -10.83
N LYS A 50 5.14 6.34 -11.16
CA LYS A 50 4.07 7.06 -10.47
C LYS A 50 2.71 6.37 -10.63
N GLU A 51 2.37 5.92 -11.84
CA GLU A 51 1.14 5.15 -12.07
C GLU A 51 1.12 3.83 -11.28
N PHE A 52 2.29 3.19 -11.11
CA PHE A 52 2.44 2.02 -10.26
C PHE A 52 2.19 2.34 -8.77
N GLU A 53 2.76 3.44 -8.25
CA GLU A 53 2.53 3.88 -6.87
C GLU A 53 1.03 4.11 -6.60
N ASP A 54 0.34 4.79 -7.51
CA ASP A 54 -1.10 5.06 -7.39
C ASP A 54 -1.93 3.76 -7.37
N LEU A 55 -1.55 2.76 -8.16
CA LEU A 55 -2.20 1.44 -8.17
C LEU A 55 -1.88 0.64 -6.91
N SER A 56 -0.66 0.71 -6.41
CA SER A 56 -0.25 -0.02 -5.21
C SER A 56 -1.01 0.47 -3.97
N LYS A 57 -1.10 1.79 -3.77
CA LYS A 57 -1.94 2.40 -2.73
C LYS A 57 -3.40 2.02 -2.86
N PHE A 58 -3.90 1.96 -4.09
CA PHE A 58 -5.27 1.51 -4.29
C PHE A 58 -5.48 0.02 -3.99
N GLY A 59 -4.42 -0.80 -4.04
CA GLY A 59 -4.45 -2.19 -3.57
C GLY A 59 -4.73 -2.29 -2.08
N GLU A 60 -4.12 -1.42 -1.27
CA GLU A 60 -4.36 -1.29 0.18
C GLU A 60 -5.83 -0.90 0.44
N GLU A 61 -6.33 0.12 -0.27
CA GLU A 61 -7.74 0.54 -0.16
C GLU A 61 -8.73 -0.61 -0.47
N ILE A 62 -8.39 -1.55 -1.35
CA ILE A 62 -9.25 -2.72 -1.63
C ILE A 62 -9.35 -3.63 -0.41
N SER A 63 -8.24 -3.86 0.30
CA SER A 63 -8.24 -4.67 1.53
C SER A 63 -9.04 -3.98 2.64
N GLU A 64 -8.86 -2.67 2.83
CA GLU A 64 -9.64 -1.87 3.78
C GLU A 64 -11.14 -1.93 3.51
N ILE A 65 -11.56 -1.80 2.23
CA ILE A 65 -12.97 -1.93 1.84
C ILE A 65 -13.50 -3.32 2.21
N ALA A 66 -12.73 -4.38 1.96
CA ALA A 66 -13.14 -5.75 2.28
C ALA A 66 -13.27 -5.96 3.80
N GLN A 67 -12.29 -5.48 4.57
CA GLN A 67 -12.28 -5.54 6.02
C GLN A 67 -13.44 -4.76 6.65
N GLY A 68 -13.70 -3.53 6.19
CA GLY A 68 -14.82 -2.70 6.66
C GLY A 68 -16.21 -3.31 6.38
N LEU A 69 -16.29 -4.21 5.40
CA LEU A 69 -17.50 -4.99 5.10
C LEU A 69 -17.55 -6.34 5.83
N GLY A 70 -16.57 -6.63 6.69
CA GLY A 70 -16.45 -7.89 7.43
C GLY A 70 -16.18 -9.10 6.53
N LYS A 71 -15.61 -8.89 5.34
CA LYS A 71 -15.22 -9.97 4.43
C LYS A 71 -13.89 -10.57 4.85
N ASP A 72 -13.70 -11.85 4.57
CA ASP A 72 -12.39 -12.47 4.71
C ASP A 72 -11.44 -11.91 3.64
N THR A 73 -10.30 -11.40 4.09
CA THR A 73 -9.27 -10.80 3.24
C THR A 73 -8.06 -11.72 3.06
N THR A 74 -8.10 -12.98 3.54
CA THR A 74 -6.97 -13.92 3.45
C THR A 74 -6.43 -14.07 2.03
N THR A 75 -7.29 -14.30 1.04
CA THR A 75 -6.87 -14.40 -0.36
C THR A 75 -6.31 -13.09 -0.90
N VAL A 76 -6.86 -11.95 -0.48
CA VAL A 76 -6.38 -10.62 -0.88
C VAL A 76 -4.94 -10.44 -0.43
N GLU A 77 -4.65 -10.78 0.83
CA GLU A 77 -3.33 -10.61 1.43
C GLU A 77 -2.32 -11.57 0.81
N GLN A 78 -2.73 -12.82 0.52
CA GLN A 78 -1.88 -13.76 -0.21
C GLN A 78 -1.52 -13.25 -1.62
N LEU A 79 -2.46 -12.64 -2.33
CA LEU A 79 -2.22 -12.05 -3.65
C LEU A 79 -1.27 -10.85 -3.55
N VAL A 80 -1.50 -9.96 -2.59
CA VAL A 80 -0.65 -8.78 -2.36
C VAL A 80 0.79 -9.22 -2.04
N GLY A 81 0.98 -10.10 -1.06
CA GLY A 81 2.32 -10.55 -0.65
C GLY A 81 3.12 -11.21 -1.80
N LYS A 82 2.45 -12.04 -2.61
CA LYS A 82 3.08 -12.65 -3.81
C LYS A 82 3.43 -11.62 -4.87
N ALA A 83 2.52 -10.69 -5.16
CA ALA A 83 2.75 -9.69 -6.21
C ALA A 83 3.81 -8.66 -5.83
N THR A 84 3.82 -8.18 -4.58
CA THR A 84 4.84 -7.23 -4.11
C THR A 84 6.25 -7.81 -4.16
N SER A 85 6.39 -9.12 -3.92
CA SER A 85 7.66 -9.82 -4.11
C SER A 85 8.17 -9.72 -5.56
N ILE A 86 7.27 -9.91 -6.54
CA ILE A 86 7.59 -9.78 -7.97
C ILE A 86 7.87 -8.32 -8.34
N HIS A 87 7.08 -7.39 -7.80
CA HIS A 87 7.25 -5.96 -8.04
C HIS A 87 8.63 -5.48 -7.60
N LEU A 88 9.12 -5.93 -6.43
CA LEU A 88 10.44 -5.59 -5.91
C LEU A 88 11.55 -6.04 -6.87
N GLU A 89 11.46 -7.24 -7.44
CA GLU A 89 12.42 -7.73 -8.45
C GLU A 89 12.45 -6.83 -9.70
N ILE A 90 11.28 -6.44 -10.22
CA ILE A 90 11.21 -5.56 -11.40
C ILE A 90 11.76 -4.17 -11.06
N LEU A 91 11.41 -3.61 -9.90
CA LEU A 91 11.89 -2.32 -9.43
C LEU A 91 13.41 -2.31 -9.27
N ALA A 92 14.01 -3.39 -8.75
CA ALA A 92 15.46 -3.51 -8.65
C ALA A 92 16.15 -3.48 -10.02
N GLU A 93 15.55 -4.12 -11.03
CA GLU A 93 16.07 -4.04 -12.40
C GLU A 93 15.92 -2.66 -13.04
N VAL A 94 14.83 -1.94 -12.73
CA VAL A 94 14.67 -0.54 -13.17
C VAL A 94 15.72 0.33 -12.50
N TYR A 95 15.96 0.15 -11.20
CA TYR A 95 16.93 0.90 -10.41
C TYR A 95 18.35 0.85 -11.00
N GLU A 96 18.79 -0.32 -11.48
CA GLU A 96 20.11 -0.49 -12.09
C GLU A 96 20.26 0.25 -13.43
N LYS A 97 19.16 0.49 -14.14
CA LYS A 97 19.16 1.04 -15.51
C LYS A 97 18.97 2.55 -15.54
N VAL A 98 18.30 3.11 -14.54
CA VAL A 98 18.01 4.55 -14.49
C VAL A 98 19.22 5.35 -14.01
N PRO A 99 19.40 6.60 -14.47
CA PRO A 99 20.42 7.50 -13.95
C PRO A 99 20.15 7.87 -12.49
N GLU A 100 21.19 8.32 -11.79
CA GLU A 100 21.14 8.71 -10.36
C GLU A 100 19.99 9.66 -10.03
N GLN A 101 19.67 10.59 -10.93
CA GLN A 101 18.59 11.55 -10.74
C GLN A 101 17.19 10.91 -10.59
N ALA A 102 16.96 9.75 -11.19
CA ALA A 102 15.66 9.06 -11.21
C ALA A 102 15.56 7.95 -10.16
N LYS A 103 16.69 7.51 -9.58
CA LYS A 103 16.75 6.50 -8.53
C LYS A 103 15.85 6.80 -7.32
N PRO A 104 15.71 8.05 -6.83
CA PRO A 104 14.82 8.35 -5.71
C PRO A 104 13.36 7.98 -5.95
N ALA A 105 12.86 8.11 -7.18
CA ALA A 105 11.50 7.69 -7.52
C ALA A 105 11.34 6.16 -7.46
N ILE A 106 12.36 5.43 -7.88
CA ILE A 106 12.36 3.96 -7.81
C ILE A 106 12.45 3.48 -6.36
N GLU A 107 13.29 4.11 -5.53
CA GLU A 107 13.39 3.78 -4.09
C GLU A 107 12.04 3.97 -3.39
N LYS A 108 11.32 5.05 -3.70
CA LYS A 108 9.98 5.29 -3.16
C LYS A 108 8.97 4.21 -3.61
N ALA A 109 9.02 3.77 -4.86
CA ALA A 109 8.16 2.67 -5.31
C ALA A 109 8.53 1.32 -4.65
N MET A 110 9.81 1.12 -4.31
CA MET A 110 10.24 -0.04 -3.50
C MET A 110 9.69 0.07 -2.08
N GLU A 111 9.74 1.25 -1.44
CA GLU A 111 9.14 1.50 -0.12
C GLU A 111 7.67 1.05 -0.09
N VAL A 112 6.87 1.50 -1.06
CA VAL A 112 5.45 1.10 -1.19
C VAL A 112 5.30 -0.42 -1.34
N SER A 113 6.16 -1.07 -2.13
CA SER A 113 6.09 -2.51 -2.33
C SER A 113 6.48 -3.30 -1.08
N VAL A 114 7.48 -2.84 -0.33
CA VAL A 114 7.88 -3.45 0.94
C VAL A 114 6.78 -3.29 1.98
N LYS A 115 6.21 -2.09 2.11
CA LYS A 115 5.11 -1.83 3.06
C LYS A 115 3.94 -2.77 2.80
N GLY A 116 3.43 -2.81 1.57
CA GLY A 116 2.32 -3.70 1.20
C GLY A 116 2.65 -5.18 1.38
N HIS A 117 3.91 -5.60 1.21
CA HIS A 117 4.33 -6.97 1.51
C HIS A 117 4.28 -7.27 3.02
N GLN A 118 4.85 -6.38 3.84
CA GLN A 118 4.91 -6.54 5.30
C GLN A 118 3.52 -6.55 5.93
N GLU A 119 2.63 -5.67 5.48
CA GLU A 119 1.23 -5.62 5.92
C GLU A 119 0.49 -6.91 5.57
N ALA A 120 0.66 -7.41 4.34
CA ALA A 120 0.07 -8.69 3.94
C ALA A 120 0.58 -9.86 4.80
N VAL A 121 1.90 -9.94 5.02
CA VAL A 121 2.52 -10.95 5.89
C VAL A 121 2.00 -10.85 7.32
N LYS A 122 1.92 -9.64 7.89
CA LYS A 122 1.39 -9.39 9.23
C LYS A 122 -0.05 -9.89 9.36
N ALA A 123 -0.93 -9.49 8.43
CA ALA A 123 -2.33 -9.91 8.42
C ALA A 123 -2.52 -11.43 8.29
N LEU A 124 -1.70 -12.09 7.46
CA LEU A 124 -1.74 -13.55 7.32
C LEU A 124 -1.22 -14.27 8.58
N LYS A 125 -0.20 -13.70 9.23
CA LYS A 125 0.36 -14.24 10.47
C LYS A 125 -0.65 -14.18 11.62
N GLU A 126 -1.37 -13.07 11.75
CA GLU A 126 -2.45 -12.90 12.74
C GLU A 126 -3.58 -13.91 12.53
N LYS A 127 -3.86 -14.27 11.27
CA LYS A 127 -4.87 -15.29 10.90
C LYS A 127 -4.35 -16.73 10.96
N GLY A 128 -3.04 -16.93 11.11
CA GLY A 128 -2.41 -18.26 11.06
C GLY A 128 -2.44 -18.91 9.68
N THR A 129 -2.47 -18.13 8.59
CA THR A 129 -2.61 -18.58 7.19
C THR A 129 -1.41 -18.23 6.31
N LEU A 130 -0.23 -18.10 6.92
CA LEU A 130 1.01 -17.66 6.27
C LEU A 130 1.58 -18.64 5.21
N ASP A 131 1.08 -19.88 5.16
CA ASP A 131 1.68 -21.03 4.44
C ASP A 131 2.06 -20.80 2.95
N GLU A 132 1.56 -19.75 2.30
CA GLU A 132 1.79 -19.49 0.87
C GLU A 132 2.60 -18.21 0.54
N VAL A 133 2.97 -17.40 1.53
CA VAL A 133 3.72 -16.15 1.32
C VAL A 133 5.06 -16.24 2.06
N LEU A 134 6.14 -15.75 1.44
CA LEU A 134 7.43 -15.66 2.11
C LEU A 134 7.30 -14.75 3.33
N GLU A 135 7.71 -15.23 4.51
CA GLU A 135 7.66 -14.45 5.74
C GLU A 135 8.65 -13.27 5.73
N GLU A 136 9.76 -13.42 5.00
CA GLU A 136 10.77 -12.39 4.85
C GLU A 136 10.51 -11.54 3.61
N THR A 137 10.57 -10.22 3.78
CA THR A 137 10.53 -9.26 2.65
C THR A 137 11.64 -9.60 1.67
N PRO A 138 11.34 -9.94 0.41
CA PRO A 138 12.36 -10.27 -0.57
C PRO A 138 12.92 -8.96 -1.12
N MET A 139 13.79 -8.30 -0.37
CA MET A 139 14.60 -7.21 -0.92
C MET A 139 15.66 -7.81 -1.85
N PRO A 140 15.60 -7.58 -3.18
CA PRO A 140 16.47 -8.25 -4.13
C PRO A 140 17.94 -7.91 -3.89
N GLU A 141 18.86 -8.85 -4.16
CA GLU A 141 20.31 -8.66 -3.99
C GLU A 141 20.87 -7.49 -4.83
N LYS A 142 20.22 -7.19 -5.96
CA LYS A 142 20.58 -6.09 -6.87
C LYS A 142 20.47 -4.71 -6.23
N VAL A 143 19.66 -4.56 -5.17
CA VAL A 143 19.52 -3.29 -4.46
C VAL A 143 20.70 -3.11 -3.49
N PRO A 144 21.48 -2.01 -3.57
CA PRO A 144 22.61 -1.78 -2.65
C PRO A 144 22.17 -1.79 -1.18
N ALA A 145 23.01 -2.32 -0.28
CA ALA A 145 22.70 -2.41 1.15
C ALA A 145 22.36 -1.06 1.80
N GLU A 146 23.02 0.03 1.36
CA GLU A 146 22.70 1.39 1.82
C GLU A 146 21.26 1.79 1.45
N VAL A 147 20.81 1.42 0.25
CA VAL A 147 19.44 1.70 -0.22
C VAL A 147 18.44 0.86 0.56
N LYS A 148 18.74 -0.43 0.79
CA LYS A 148 17.92 -1.31 1.64
C LYS A 148 17.72 -0.70 3.03
N GLY A 149 18.80 -0.29 3.69
CA GLY A 149 18.72 0.34 5.01
C GLY A 149 17.99 1.67 5.01
N ARG A 150 18.05 2.46 3.92
CA ARG A 150 17.22 3.68 3.79
C ARG A 150 15.75 3.37 3.69
N ILE A 151 15.38 2.36 2.91
CA ILE A 151 13.99 1.94 2.71
C ILE A 151 13.43 1.39 4.03
N GLU A 152 14.13 0.46 4.67
CA GLU A 152 13.74 -0.12 5.97
C GLU A 152 13.51 0.98 7.03
N LYS A 153 14.48 1.90 7.17
CA LYS A 153 14.37 2.99 8.14
C LYS A 153 13.16 3.89 7.87
N LYS A 154 12.89 4.22 6.61
CA LYS A 154 11.73 5.07 6.28
C LYS A 154 10.40 4.39 6.59
N ILE A 155 10.33 3.07 6.35
CA ILE A 155 9.13 2.29 6.66
C ILE A 155 8.91 2.25 8.18
N GLU A 156 9.96 2.03 8.97
CA GLU A 156 9.89 2.13 10.44
C GLU A 156 9.40 3.52 10.88
N GLU A 157 9.96 4.61 10.33
CA GLU A 157 9.53 5.98 10.63
C GLU A 157 8.09 6.30 10.19
N GLU A 158 7.56 5.61 9.18
CA GLU A 158 6.19 5.78 8.69
C GLU A 158 5.19 4.99 9.53
N ILE A 159 5.54 3.75 9.92
CA ILE A 159 4.76 2.93 10.85
C ILE A 159 4.64 3.63 12.21
N GLU A 160 5.75 4.16 12.76
CA GLU A 160 5.72 4.89 14.03
C GLU A 160 4.81 6.12 13.97
N LYS A 161 4.71 6.80 12.81
CA LYS A 161 3.81 7.95 12.65
C LYS A 161 2.35 7.51 12.58
N GLU A 162 2.05 6.46 11.82
CA GLU A 162 0.69 5.93 11.72
C GLU A 162 0.18 5.43 13.08
N GLU A 163 1.01 4.77 13.88
CA GLU A 163 0.62 4.35 15.24
C GLU A 163 0.28 5.55 16.15
N VAL A 164 1.05 6.64 16.07
CA VAL A 164 0.78 7.87 16.84
C VAL A 164 -0.51 8.55 16.37
N GLU A 165 -0.77 8.61 15.06
CA GLU A 165 -1.99 9.22 14.52
C GLU A 165 -3.25 8.43 14.91
N VAL A 166 -3.18 7.09 14.90
CA VAL A 166 -4.30 6.23 15.35
C VAL A 166 -4.59 6.42 16.84
N GLU A 167 -3.55 6.50 17.69
CA GLU A 167 -3.74 6.79 19.12
C GLU A 167 -4.38 8.17 19.36
N GLU A 168 -4.01 9.19 18.60
CA GLU A 168 -4.62 10.52 18.71
C GLU A 168 -6.10 10.53 18.29
N GLU A 169 -6.47 9.82 17.22
CA GLU A 169 -7.87 9.70 16.79
C GLU A 169 -8.75 8.95 17.81
N GLU A 170 -8.25 7.87 18.42
CA GLU A 170 -8.99 7.14 19.46
C GLU A 170 -9.26 8.03 20.70
N ILE A 171 -8.30 8.88 21.09
CA ILE A 171 -8.44 9.82 22.21
C ILE A 171 -9.47 10.92 21.92
N GLU A 172 -9.64 11.32 20.65
CA GLU A 172 -10.66 12.30 20.27
C GLU A 172 -12.09 11.75 20.27
N ILE A 173 -12.27 10.47 19.93
CA ILE A 173 -13.57 9.79 19.91
C ILE A 173 -14.10 9.54 21.33
N GLU A 174 -13.23 9.38 22.33
CA GLU A 174 -13.63 9.13 23.72
C GLU A 174 -14.07 10.36 24.53
N LYS A 175 -14.01 11.59 23.98
CA LYS A 175 -14.54 12.77 24.69
C LYS A 175 -16.08 12.74 24.68
N PRO A 176 -16.77 12.56 25.82
CA PRO A 176 -18.22 12.60 25.83
C PRO A 176 -18.72 14.00 25.45
N GLU A 177 -19.62 14.06 24.48
CA GLU A 177 -20.37 15.26 24.13
C GLU A 177 -21.17 15.68 25.36
N ILE A 178 -20.66 16.67 26.11
CA ILE A 178 -21.34 17.22 27.29
C ILE A 178 -22.61 17.91 26.78
N GLU A 179 -23.73 17.20 26.89
CA GLU A 179 -25.07 17.68 26.62
C GLU A 179 -25.29 18.99 27.40
N LYS A 180 -25.51 20.10 26.67
CA LYS A 180 -25.80 21.40 27.29
C LYS A 180 -27.07 21.27 28.15
N PRO A 181 -27.06 21.68 29.43
CA PRO A 181 -28.25 21.59 30.25
C PRO A 181 -29.33 22.54 29.69
N GLU A 182 -30.51 21.98 29.41
CA GLU A 182 -31.72 22.73 29.11
C GLU A 182 -32.02 23.72 30.25
N LYS A 183 -32.23 25.00 29.88
CA LYS A 183 -32.66 26.03 30.81
C LYS A 183 -34.07 25.69 31.34
N PRO A 184 -34.30 25.75 32.66
CA PRO A 184 -35.64 25.54 33.20
C PRO A 184 -36.56 26.70 32.78
N GLU A 185 -37.73 26.36 32.23
CA GLU A 185 -38.82 27.29 32.01
C GLU A 185 -39.27 27.92 33.33
N THR A 186 -39.28 29.25 33.38
CA THR A 186 -39.83 30.00 34.51
C THR A 186 -41.36 29.90 34.52
N PRO A 187 -42.01 29.59 35.66
CA PRO A 187 -43.47 29.60 35.74
C PRO A 187 -43.97 31.06 35.76
N LYS A 188 -45.00 31.33 34.94
CA LYS A 188 -45.70 32.62 34.91
C LYS A 188 -46.67 32.75 36.09
N PRO A 189 -46.78 33.93 36.73
CA PRO A 189 -47.92 34.26 37.60
C PRO A 189 -49.17 34.63 36.80
#